data_AF-A0A3D0HLL5-F1
#
_entry.id   AF-A0A3D0HLL5-F1
#
_cell.length_a   1.000
_cell.length_b   1.000
_cell.length_c   1.000
_cell.angle_alpha   90.00
_cell.angle_beta   90.00
_cell.angle_gamma   90.00
#
_symmetry.space_group_name_H-M   'P 1'
#
loop_
_entity.id
_entity.type
_entity.pdbx_description
1 polymer ?
#
loop_
_entity_poly.entity_id
_entity_poly.type
_entity_poly.pdbx_seq_one_letter_code
_entity_poly.pdbx_strand_id
1 'polypeptide(L)'
;EDSIYEELDELLDEMGQTKQTFYETFTRTVLRERCIPFIISVPLSQTENRKLEAFKRLEAYRKNLTELLDYEKEREEAMIEKYGDLG
;
A
#
# COMPACT_ATOMS: atom_id res chain seq x y z
N GLU A 1 14.20 25.12 -6.09
CA GLU A 1 14.35 24.23 -7.26
C GLU A 1 15.84 24.02 -7.54
N ASP A 2 16.60 25.09 -7.72
CA ASP A 2 18.04 25.04 -8.01
C ASP A 2 18.89 24.27 -6.96
N SER A 3 18.60 24.44 -5.67
CA SER A 3 19.31 23.73 -4.59
C SER A 3 19.22 22.20 -4.68
N ILE A 4 18.13 21.63 -5.21
CA ILE A 4 17.97 20.18 -5.36
C ILE A 4 18.85 19.67 -6.52
N TYR A 5 19.00 20.48 -7.57
CA TYR A 5 19.84 20.13 -8.70
C TYR A 5 21.34 20.22 -8.38
N GLU A 6 21.72 21.14 -7.49
CA GLU A 6 23.08 21.23 -6.93
C GLU A 6 23.41 20.03 -6.05
N GLU A 7 22.53 19.65 -5.11
CA GLU A 7 22.71 18.44 -4.30
C GLU A 7 22.83 17.17 -5.15
N LEU A 8 22.04 17.08 -6.22
CA LEU A 8 22.12 15.97 -7.15
C LEU A 8 23.46 15.95 -7.90
N ASP A 9 24.03 17.11 -8.25
CA ASP A 9 25.34 17.18 -8.90
C ASP A 9 26.46 16.72 -7.99
N GLU A 10 26.48 17.19 -6.75
CA GLU A 10 27.49 16.78 -5.77
C GLU A 10 27.47 15.26 -5.56
N LEU A 11 26.27 14.67 -5.45
CA LEU A 11 26.10 13.23 -5.30
C LEU A 11 26.53 12.45 -6.54
N LEU A 12 26.24 12.95 -7.74
CA LEU A 12 26.65 12.30 -8.99
C LEU A 12 28.16 12.35 -9.19
N ASP A 13 28.79 13.48 -8.85
CA ASP A 13 30.24 13.65 -8.90
C ASP A 13 30.96 12.72 -7.91
N GLU A 14 30.44 12.56 -6.69
CA GLU A 14 30.97 11.59 -5.71
C GLU A 14 30.91 10.14 -6.22
N MET A 15 29.83 9.80 -6.95
CA MET A 15 29.69 8.50 -7.60
C MET A 15 30.48 8.36 -8.91
N GLY A 16 31.18 9.41 -9.36
CA GLY A 16 31.90 9.45 -10.62
C GLY A 16 30.99 9.30 -11.85
N GLN A 17 29.72 9.72 -11.74
CA GLN A 17 28.73 9.65 -12.79
C GLN A 17 28.37 11.04 -13.30
N THR A 18 28.06 11.15 -14.60
CA THR A 18 27.52 12.40 -15.16
C THR A 18 26.00 12.37 -15.10
N LYS A 19 25.35 13.55 -15.04
CA LYS A 19 23.88 13.69 -15.17
C LYS A 19 23.33 12.90 -16.36
N GLN A 20 24.01 12.94 -17.50
CA GLN A 20 23.62 12.22 -18.71
C GLN A 20 23.55 10.71 -18.47
N THR A 21 24.62 10.11 -17.91
CA THR A 21 24.67 8.67 -17.63
C THR A 21 23.66 8.23 -16.59
N PHE A 22 23.39 9.09 -15.60
CA PHE A 22 22.36 8.88 -14.59
C PHE A 22 20.96 8.80 -15.22
N TYR A 23 20.54 9.82 -15.98
CA TYR A 23 19.21 9.84 -16.58
C TYR A 23 19.00 8.73 -17.63
N GLU A 24 20.04 8.40 -18.41
CA GLU A 24 19.98 7.29 -19.36
C GLU A 24 19.76 5.95 -18.63
N THR A 25 20.55 5.70 -17.59
CA THR A 25 20.44 4.45 -16.82
C THR A 25 19.10 4.37 -16.10
N PHE A 26 18.66 5.46 -15.46
CA PHE A 26 17.37 5.54 -14.80
C PHE A 26 16.22 5.23 -15.77
N THR A 27 16.16 5.94 -16.91
CA THR A 27 15.07 5.78 -17.88
C THR A 27 15.05 4.37 -18.46
N ARG A 28 16.23 3.82 -18.78
CA ARG A 28 16.36 2.45 -19.28
C ARG A 28 15.85 1.42 -18.27
N THR A 29 16.19 1.57 -16.99
CA THR A 29 15.74 0.66 -15.92
C THR A 29 14.24 0.76 -15.71
N VAL A 30 13.70 1.97 -15.61
CA VAL A 30 12.25 2.22 -15.43
C VAL A 30 11.43 1.62 -16.58
N LEU A 31 11.86 1.83 -17.83
CA LEU A 31 11.15 1.31 -19.00
C LEU A 31 11.20 -0.21 -19.08
N ARG A 32 12.34 -0.82 -18.71
CA ARG A 32 12.52 -2.28 -18.72
C ARG A 32 11.73 -2.96 -17.62
N GLU A 33 11.80 -2.43 -16.41
CA GLU A 33 11.24 -3.08 -15.21
C GLU A 33 9.81 -2.64 -14.91
N ARG A 34 9.33 -1.59 -15.60
CA ARG A 34 7.99 -0.98 -15.40
C ARG A 34 7.74 -0.60 -13.94
N CYS A 35 8.80 -0.25 -13.22
CA CYS A 35 8.76 0.18 -11.83
C CYS A 35 9.79 1.30 -11.58
N ILE A 36 9.58 2.05 -10.49
CA ILE A 36 10.53 3.07 -10.05
C ILE A 36 11.63 2.37 -9.23
N PRO A 37 12.92 2.55 -9.56
CA PRO A 37 14.03 1.82 -8.94
C PRO A 37 14.38 2.30 -7.51
N PHE A 38 13.50 3.04 -6.84
CA PHE A 38 13.69 3.50 -5.46
C PHE A 38 12.37 3.48 -4.69
N ILE A 39 12.48 3.29 -3.37
CA ILE A 39 11.33 3.25 -2.46
C ILE A 39 10.86 4.66 -2.18
N ILE A 40 9.64 4.99 -2.60
CA ILE A 40 9.00 6.26 -2.26
C ILE A 40 8.22 6.06 -0.95
N SER A 41 8.80 6.49 0.18
CA SER A 41 8.06 6.56 1.44
C SER A 41 7.28 7.87 1.51
N VAL A 42 5.99 7.82 1.23
CA VAL A 42 5.08 8.95 1.51
C VAL A 42 4.61 8.82 2.96
N PRO A 43 4.57 9.90 3.76
CA PRO A 43 3.94 9.84 5.08
C PRO A 43 2.50 9.35 4.92
N LEU A 44 2.21 8.20 5.54
CA LEU A 44 0.91 7.56 5.46
C LEU A 44 -0.16 8.54 5.95
N SER A 45 -1.09 8.91 5.07
CA SER A 45 -2.25 9.72 5.47
C SER A 45 -2.98 9.04 6.64
N GLN A 46 -3.55 9.80 7.57
CA GLN A 46 -4.29 9.28 8.74
C GLN A 46 -5.40 8.26 8.38
N THR A 47 -5.79 8.18 7.11
CA THR A 47 -6.71 7.19 6.55
C THR A 47 -6.25 5.74 6.76
N GLU A 48 -4.94 5.46 6.72
CA GLU A 48 -4.41 4.12 6.99
C GLU A 48 -4.60 3.71 8.45
N ASN A 49 -4.44 4.68 9.37
CA ASN A 49 -4.72 4.48 10.79
C ASN A 49 -6.20 4.16 11.04
N ARG A 50 -7.14 4.75 10.29
CA ARG A 50 -8.58 4.45 10.46
C ARG A 50 -8.92 3.00 10.14
N LYS A 51 -8.31 2.43 9.09
CA LYS A 51 -8.52 1.01 8.74
C LYS A 51 -7.97 0.11 9.85
N LEU A 52 -6.75 0.39 10.31
CA LEU A 52 -6.12 -0.37 11.38
C LEU A 52 -6.93 -0.32 12.69
N GLU A 53 -7.44 0.85 13.06
CA GLU A 53 -8.29 1.03 14.24
C GLU A 53 -9.64 0.30 14.10
N ALA A 54 -10.22 0.27 12.90
CA ALA A 54 -11.43 -0.51 12.64
C ALA A 54 -11.18 -2.02 12.81
N PHE A 55 -10.03 -2.53 12.35
CA PHE A 55 -9.64 -3.92 12.56
C PHE A 55 -9.44 -4.25 14.04
N LYS A 56 -8.76 -3.39 14.81
CA LYS A 56 -8.58 -3.57 16.26
C LYS A 56 -9.92 -3.63 17.00
N ARG A 57 -10.87 -2.77 16.63
CA ARG A 57 -12.24 -2.78 17.20
C ARG A 57 -12.97 -4.07 16.89
N LEU A 58 -12.89 -4.54 15.64
CA LEU A 58 -13.53 -5.79 15.22
C LEU A 58 -12.91 -7.00 15.93
N GLU A 59 -11.59 -7.01 16.11
CA GLU A 59 -10.88 -8.09 16.79
C GLU A 59 -11.22 -8.12 18.29
N ALA A 60 -11.29 -6.97 18.95
CA ALA A 60 -11.72 -6.87 20.35
C ALA A 60 -13.17 -7.35 20.53
N TYR A 61 -14.07 -7.00 19.60
CA TYR A 61 -15.44 -7.51 19.60
C TYR A 61 -15.47 -9.03 19.49
N ARG A 62 -14.73 -9.61 18.53
CA ARG A 62 -14.63 -11.06 18.33
C ARG A 62 -14.08 -11.80 19.55
N LYS A 63 -13.07 -11.24 20.24
CA LYS A 63 -12.47 -11.86 21.43
C LYS A 63 -13.40 -11.86 22.64
N ASN A 64 -14.28 -10.87 22.75
CA ASN A 64 -15.26 -10.76 23.84
C ASN A 64 -16.57 -11.50 23.54
N LEU A 65 -16.77 -11.92 22.29
CA LEU A 65 -17.95 -12.67 21.90
C LEU A 65 -17.84 -14.09 22.46
N THR A 66 -18.69 -14.39 23.44
CA THR A 66 -18.71 -15.69 24.14
C THR A 66 -19.57 -16.73 23.39
N GLU A 67 -20.40 -16.28 22.46
CA GLU A 67 -21.22 -17.15 21.61
C GLU A 67 -20.40 -17.67 20.42
N LEU A 68 -20.54 -18.97 20.16
CA LEU A 68 -19.96 -19.61 18.99
C LEU A 68 -20.72 -19.11 17.75
N LEU A 69 -20.08 -18.22 16.97
CA LEU A 69 -20.64 -17.74 15.72
C LEU A 69 -20.70 -18.89 14.71
N ASP A 70 -21.92 -19.28 14.34
CA ASP A 70 -22.14 -20.16 13.20
C ASP A 70 -22.10 -19.33 11.92
N TYR A 71 -20.88 -19.14 11.42
CA TYR A 71 -20.60 -18.40 10.18
C TYR A 71 -21.29 -19.01 8.96
N GLU A 72 -21.67 -20.28 9.03
CA GLU A 72 -22.31 -20.97 7.93
C GLU A 72 -23.78 -20.59 7.84
N LYS A 73 -24.45 -20.57 8.99
CA LYS A 73 -25.82 -20.05 9.13
C LYS A 73 -25.91 -18.57 8.77
N GLU A 74 -25.01 -17.72 9.28
CA GLU A 74 -25.00 -16.28 8.98
C GLU A 74 -24.81 -16.01 7.48
N ARG A 75 -23.95 -16.79 6.82
CA ARG A 75 -23.74 -16.71 5.37
C ARG A 75 -24.98 -17.14 4.58
N GLU A 76 -25.64 -18.21 5.01
CA GLU A 76 -26.84 -18.73 4.35
C GLU A 76 -28.00 -17.72 4.47
N GLU A 77 -28.22 -17.17 5.66
CA GLU A 77 -29.22 -16.11 5.90
C GLU A 77 -28.96 -14.88 5.02
N ALA A 78 -27.70 -14.41 4.93
CA ALA A 78 -27.34 -13.28 4.08
C ALA A 78 -27.54 -13.54 2.57
N MET A 79 -27.33 -14.79 2.13
CA MET A 79 -27.57 -15.18 0.74
C MET A 79 -29.08 -15.27 0.43
N ILE A 80 -29.87 -15.80 1.37
CA ILE A 80 -31.34 -15.83 1.29
C ILE A 80 -31.91 -14.40 1.25
N GLU A 81 -31.42 -13.49 2.10
CA GLU A 81 -31.88 -12.09 2.10
C GLU A 81 -31.59 -11.39 0.76
N LYS A 82 -30.40 -11.61 0.21
CA LYS A 82 -29.94 -10.94 -1.01
C LYS A 82 -30.55 -11.49 -2.29
N TYR A 83 -30.78 -12.80 -2.36
CA TYR A 83 -31.17 -13.49 -3.60
C TYR A 83 -32.54 -14.19 -3.51
N GLY A 84 -33.18 -14.17 -2.35
CA GLY A 84 -34.36 -14.99 -2.05
C GLY A 84 -33.98 -16.42 -1.69
N ASP A 85 -34.89 -17.12 -1.01
CA ASP A 85 -34.74 -18.54 -0.72
C ASP A 85 -34.86 -19.35 -2.02
N LEU A 86 -33.82 -20.09 -2.37
CA LEU A 86 -33.74 -20.84 -3.64
C LEU A 86 -34.20 -22.30 -3.52
N GLY A 87 -34.65 -22.75 -2.34
CA GLY A 87 -35.32 -24.05 -2.14
C GLY A 87 -34.42 -25.27 -2.16
#